data_AF-A0AAV0YYW5-F1
#
_entry.id   AF-A0AAV0YYW5-F1
#
_cell.length_a   1.000
_cell.length_b   1.000
_cell.length_c   1.000
_cell.angle_alpha   90.00
_cell.angle_beta   90.00
_cell.angle_gamma   90.00
#
_symmetry.space_group_name_H-M   'P 1'
#
loop_
_entity.id
_entity.type
_entity.pdbx_description
1 polymer ?
#
loop_
_entity_poly.entity_id
_entity_poly.type
_entity_poly.pdbx_seq_one_letter_code
_entity_poly.pdbx_strand_id
1 'polypeptide(L)'
;MSNFFFFFALLVIVFAVQFIQIDGECTKVLSKCETSDCNDTCNSYAEGVRVLNASCSSLNLCTCTFDRPPPEGPTPPCDVVLGVCTDSCNNECCNNKCKSSFPNTGSGACILAFDRDLCMCTYNR
;
A
#
# COMPACT_ATOMS: atom_id res chain seq x y z
N MET A 1 -24.13 31.47 14.43
CA MET A 1 -23.45 30.19 14.70
C MET A 1 -24.08 29.12 13.80
N SER A 2 -23.54 28.87 12.60
CA SER A 2 -24.08 27.80 11.72
C SER A 2 -23.06 27.31 10.69
N ASN A 3 -22.12 28.16 10.26
CA ASN A 3 -21.13 27.78 9.24
C ASN A 3 -19.98 26.92 9.74
N PHE A 4 -19.61 26.98 11.03
CA PHE A 4 -18.42 26.26 11.55
C PHE A 4 -18.64 24.74 11.66
N PHE A 5 -19.89 24.32 11.90
CA PHE A 5 -20.25 22.90 12.04
C PHE A 5 -20.13 22.13 10.71
N PHE A 6 -20.43 22.79 9.58
CA PHE A 6 -20.30 22.17 8.25
C PHE A 6 -18.84 21.91 7.88
N PHE A 7 -17.92 22.82 8.21
CA PHE A 7 -16.49 22.63 7.95
C PHE A 7 -15.91 21.46 8.74
N PHE A 8 -16.29 21.31 10.02
CA PHE A 8 -15.87 20.16 10.81
C PHE A 8 -16.44 18.85 10.30
N ALA A 9 -17.71 18.82 9.89
CA ALA A 9 -18.31 17.62 9.32
C ALA A 9 -17.60 17.18 8.02
N LEU A 10 -17.24 18.13 7.15
CA LEU A 10 -16.49 17.83 5.92
C LEU A 10 -15.07 17.31 6.21
N LEU A 11 -14.35 17.89 7.18
CA LEU A 11 -13.03 17.40 7.57
C LEU A 11 -13.09 15.97 8.10
N VAL A 12 -14.05 15.63 8.94
CA VAL A 12 -14.23 14.26 9.48
C VAL A 12 -14.49 13.25 8.35
N ILE A 13 -15.26 13.62 7.32
CA ILE A 13 -15.51 12.76 6.16
C ILE A 13 -14.22 12.54 5.35
N VAL A 14 -13.42 13.58 5.10
CA VAL A 14 -12.17 13.44 4.34
C VAL A 14 -11.16 12.55 5.08
N PHE A 15 -11.08 12.64 6.41
CA PHE A 15 -10.23 11.73 7.21
C PHE A 15 -10.76 10.29 7.22
N ALA A 16 -12.07 10.07 7.24
CA ALA A 16 -12.66 8.72 7.22
C ALA A 16 -12.43 7.99 5.89
N VAL A 17 -12.41 8.70 4.75
CA VAL A 17 -12.16 8.10 3.43
C VAL A 17 -10.73 7.56 3.28
N GLN A 18 -9.77 8.09 4.06
CA GLN A 18 -8.38 7.61 4.04
C GLN A 18 -8.12 6.36 4.90
N PHE A 19 -9.09 5.93 5.72
CA PHE A 19 -8.93 4.86 6.72
C PHE A 19 -10.03 3.80 6.64
N ILE A 20 -10.50 3.47 5.43
CA ILE A 20 -11.25 2.22 5.24
C ILE A 20 -10.23 1.08 5.20
N GLN A 21 -9.70 0.73 6.36
CA GLN A 21 -8.94 -0.50 6.55
C GLN A 21 -9.98 -1.63 6.57
N ILE A 22 -10.33 -2.15 5.39
CA ILE A 22 -11.17 -3.35 5.33
C ILE A 22 -10.30 -4.50 5.87
N ASP A 23 -10.79 -5.18 6.89
CA ASP A 23 -10.18 -6.40 7.40
C ASP A 23 -10.13 -7.43 6.26
N GLY A 24 -8.93 -7.90 5.90
CA GLY A 24 -8.67 -8.87 4.82
C GLY A 24 -7.84 -8.32 3.65
N GLU A 25 -7.66 -7.01 3.54
CA GLU A 25 -6.98 -6.43 2.38
C GLU A 25 -5.46 -6.65 2.35
N CYS A 26 -5.01 -7.33 1.29
CA CYS A 26 -3.61 -7.57 0.98
C CYS A 26 -3.17 -6.68 -0.18
N THR A 27 -2.12 -5.91 0.00
CA THR A 27 -1.54 -5.10 -1.09
C THR A 27 -0.31 -5.78 -1.67
N LYS A 28 -0.03 -5.56 -2.95
CA LYS A 28 1.18 -6.01 -3.64
C LYS A 28 1.65 -4.95 -4.64
N VAL A 29 2.95 -4.72 -4.72
CA VAL A 29 3.57 -3.90 -5.75
C VAL A 29 4.21 -4.81 -6.80
N LEU A 30 3.69 -4.80 -8.02
CA LEU A 30 4.04 -5.81 -9.03
C LEU A 30 4.92 -5.31 -10.18
N SER A 31 4.71 -4.09 -10.67
CA SER A 31 5.39 -3.58 -11.86
C SER A 31 5.47 -2.06 -11.92
N LYS A 32 6.17 -1.52 -12.94
CA LYS A 32 6.04 -0.11 -13.32
C LYS A 32 4.80 0.06 -14.19
N CYS A 33 4.02 1.11 -13.99
CA CYS A 33 2.81 1.36 -14.79
C CYS A 33 3.09 1.71 -16.25
N GLU A 34 4.25 2.27 -16.55
CA GLU A 34 4.69 2.50 -17.94
C GLU A 34 5.03 1.20 -18.68
N THR A 35 5.28 0.09 -17.96
CA THR A 35 5.70 -1.18 -18.57
C THR A 35 4.54 -2.12 -18.87
N SER A 36 3.44 -2.03 -18.14
CA SER A 36 2.26 -2.88 -18.31
C SER A 36 1.00 -2.19 -17.83
N ASP A 37 -0.15 -2.55 -18.39
CA ASP A 37 -1.43 -2.15 -17.83
C ASP A 37 -1.55 -2.74 -16.42
N CYS A 38 -1.67 -1.87 -15.42
CA CYS A 38 -1.68 -2.27 -14.03
C CYS A 38 -2.89 -3.13 -13.70
N ASN A 39 -4.04 -2.85 -14.30
CA ASN A 39 -5.25 -3.64 -14.07
C ASN A 39 -5.09 -5.06 -14.63
N ASP A 40 -4.56 -5.19 -15.84
CA ASP A 40 -4.28 -6.50 -16.42
C ASP A 40 -3.25 -7.28 -15.59
N THR A 41 -2.20 -6.58 -15.14
CA THR A 41 -1.16 -7.15 -14.28
C THR A 41 -1.75 -7.69 -12.98
N CYS A 42 -2.57 -6.90 -12.27
CA CYS A 42 -3.21 -7.32 -11.03
C CYS A 42 -4.15 -8.52 -11.23
N ASN A 43 -4.94 -8.53 -12.30
CA ASN A 43 -5.86 -9.64 -12.59
C ASN A 43 -5.12 -10.93 -12.98
N SER A 44 -3.98 -10.83 -13.67
CA SER A 44 -3.15 -11.98 -14.04
C SER A 44 -2.33 -12.55 -12.88
N TYR A 45 -1.95 -11.72 -11.90
CA TYR A 45 -0.99 -12.12 -10.87
C TYR A 45 -1.58 -13.07 -9.82
N ALA A 46 -2.86 -12.87 -9.44
CA ALA A 46 -3.51 -13.66 -8.42
C ALA A 46 -4.79 -14.30 -8.97
N GLU A 47 -4.63 -15.26 -9.89
CA GLU A 47 -5.76 -16.03 -10.41
C GLU A 47 -6.57 -16.67 -9.26
N GLY A 48 -7.89 -16.47 -9.30
CA GLY A 48 -8.80 -16.96 -8.26
C GLY A 48 -8.87 -16.10 -7.00
N VAL A 49 -8.15 -14.98 -6.93
CA VAL A 49 -8.32 -13.95 -5.89
C VAL A 49 -8.97 -12.72 -6.50
N ARG A 50 -9.90 -12.10 -5.77
CA ARG A 50 -10.59 -10.92 -6.27
C ARG A 50 -9.71 -9.69 -6.08
N VAL A 51 -9.41 -9.02 -7.18
CA VAL A 51 -8.81 -7.68 -7.17
C VAL A 51 -9.87 -6.69 -6.69
N LEU A 52 -9.59 -6.02 -5.57
CA LEU A 52 -10.43 -4.94 -5.04
C LEU A 52 -10.06 -3.61 -5.68
N ASN A 53 -8.77 -3.40 -5.95
CA ASN A 53 -8.26 -2.18 -6.55
C ASN A 53 -6.95 -2.46 -7.30
N ALA A 54 -6.77 -1.80 -8.44
CA ALA A 54 -5.50 -1.74 -9.16
C ALA A 54 -5.20 -0.27 -9.42
N SER A 55 -4.10 0.24 -8.90
CA SER A 55 -3.76 1.65 -9.03
C SER A 55 -2.30 1.88 -9.36
N CYS A 56 -2.07 2.90 -10.16
CA CYS A 56 -0.76 3.45 -10.43
C CYS A 56 -0.47 4.58 -9.47
N SER A 57 0.56 4.40 -8.64
CA SER A 57 1.05 5.46 -7.77
C SER A 57 1.73 6.56 -8.57
N SER A 58 1.87 7.74 -7.96
CA SER A 58 2.66 8.86 -8.52
C SER A 58 4.15 8.52 -8.73
N LEU A 59 4.61 7.40 -8.16
CA LEU A 59 5.94 6.85 -8.34
C LEU A 59 6.03 5.89 -9.55
N ASN A 60 4.99 5.85 -10.39
CA ASN A 60 4.88 4.95 -11.55
C ASN A 60 4.88 3.46 -11.14
N LEU A 61 4.39 3.14 -9.94
CA LEU A 61 4.32 1.76 -9.44
C LEU A 61 2.90 1.26 -9.46
N CYS A 62 2.71 0.07 -10.01
CA CYS A 62 1.45 -0.65 -9.99
C CYS A 62 1.26 -1.34 -8.64
N THR A 63 0.25 -0.89 -7.90
CA THR A 63 -0.16 -1.46 -6.63
C THR A 63 -1.52 -2.14 -6.81
N CYS A 64 -1.57 -3.41 -6.43
CA CYS A 64 -2.78 -4.23 -6.44
C CYS A 64 -3.26 -4.41 -5.00
N THR A 65 -4.55 -4.26 -4.77
CA THR A 65 -5.22 -4.62 -3.52
C THR A 65 -6.13 -5.82 -3.77
N PHE A 66 -5.99 -6.85 -2.96
CA PHE A 66 -6.73 -8.10 -3.02
C PHE A 66 -7.56 -8.27 -1.75
N ASP A 67 -8.70 -8.96 -1.85
CA ASP A 67 -9.57 -9.22 -0.71
C ASP A 67 -9.06 -10.29 0.26
N ARG A 68 -7.99 -10.99 -0.14
CA ARG A 68 -7.23 -11.92 0.67
C ARG A 68 -5.79 -12.03 0.16
N PRO A 69 -4.87 -12.56 0.97
CA PRO A 69 -3.54 -12.97 0.52
C PRO A 69 -3.57 -13.83 -0.75
N PRO A 70 -2.76 -13.51 -1.77
CA PRO A 70 -2.55 -14.37 -2.93
C PRO A 70 -1.99 -15.74 -2.50
N PRO A 71 -2.61 -16.87 -2.89
CA PRO A 71 -2.22 -18.20 -2.42
C PRO A 71 -0.83 -18.66 -2.91
N GLU A 72 -0.37 -18.15 -4.07
CA GLU A 72 0.91 -18.53 -4.69
C GLU A 72 1.95 -17.40 -4.70
N GLY A 73 1.72 -16.32 -3.94
CA GLY A 73 2.64 -15.18 -3.87
C GLY A 73 3.91 -15.49 -3.07
N PRO A 74 5.05 -14.80 -3.34
CA PRO A 74 6.22 -14.86 -2.48
C PRO A 74 5.84 -14.42 -1.06
N THR A 75 6.22 -15.21 -0.07
CA THR A 75 6.18 -14.82 1.35
C THR A 75 7.16 -13.66 1.56
N PRO A 76 6.77 -12.59 2.26
CA PRO A 76 5.48 -12.33 2.92
C PRO A 76 4.34 -11.98 1.94
N PRO A 77 3.09 -12.40 2.26
CA PRO A 77 1.96 -12.43 1.34
C PRO A 77 1.55 -11.04 0.85
N CYS A 78 1.88 -9.98 1.60
CA CYS A 78 1.47 -8.62 1.29
C CYS A 78 2.65 -7.64 1.43
N ASP A 79 2.64 -6.63 0.57
CA ASP A 79 3.57 -5.51 0.60
C ASP A 79 2.95 -4.20 0.12
N VAL A 80 3.45 -3.11 0.71
CA VAL A 80 3.05 -1.75 0.39
C VAL A 80 4.25 -0.80 0.47
N VAL A 81 4.25 0.23 -0.37
CA VAL A 81 5.22 1.33 -0.25
C VAL A 81 4.63 2.39 0.68
N LEU A 82 5.30 2.66 1.81
CA LEU A 82 4.87 3.68 2.79
C LEU A 82 5.51 5.05 2.55
N GLY A 83 6.15 5.27 1.39
CA GLY A 83 6.88 6.49 1.06
C GLY A 83 8.19 6.64 1.85
N VAL A 84 8.98 7.68 1.55
CA VAL A 84 10.24 7.91 2.26
C VAL A 84 10.01 8.50 3.66
N CYS A 85 10.91 8.21 4.58
CA CYS A 85 10.89 8.79 5.93
C CYS A 85 11.34 10.26 5.95
N THR A 86 12.36 10.58 5.16
CA THR A 86 12.97 11.92 4.97
C THR A 86 13.48 12.04 3.52
N ASP A 87 14.48 12.89 3.25
CA ASP A 87 15.15 13.00 1.93
C ASP A 87 15.85 11.71 1.48
N SER A 88 16.12 10.79 2.41
CA SER A 88 16.68 9.46 2.14
C SER A 88 15.89 8.38 2.89
N CYS A 89 15.92 7.16 2.37
CA CYS A 89 15.27 6.04 3.06
C CYS A 89 16.20 5.48 4.15
N ASN A 90 15.77 5.62 5.41
CA ASN A 90 16.43 4.99 6.56
C ASN A 90 15.68 3.70 6.96
N ASN A 91 16.39 2.57 6.98
CA ASN A 91 15.84 1.25 7.33
C ASN A 91 15.14 1.23 8.70
N GLU A 92 15.73 1.86 9.72
CA GLU A 92 15.15 1.87 11.08
C GLU A 92 13.82 2.61 11.09
N CYS A 93 13.78 3.80 10.46
CA CYS A 93 12.54 4.55 10.34
C CYS A 93 11.49 3.80 9.50
N CYS A 94 11.90 3.21 8.38
CA CYS A 94 11.00 2.43 7.52
C CYS A 94 10.39 1.26 8.30
N ASN A 95 11.20 0.52 9.05
CA ASN A 95 10.75 -0.59 9.87
C ASN A 95 9.81 -0.13 11.01
N ASN A 96 10.13 0.98 11.68
CA ASN A 96 9.27 1.53 12.73
C ASN A 96 7.91 1.98 12.18
N LYS A 97 7.90 2.63 11.01
CA LYS A 97 6.68 3.03 10.31
C LYS A 97 5.85 1.79 9.93
N CYS A 98 6.51 0.77 9.41
CA CYS A 98 5.89 -0.52 9.09
C CYS A 98 5.23 -1.20 10.28
N LYS A 99 5.96 -1.32 11.40
CA LYS A 99 5.43 -1.90 12.63
C LYS A 99 4.28 -1.08 13.20
N SER A 100 4.31 0.24 13.01
CA SER A 100 3.21 1.12 13.40
C SER A 100 1.97 0.95 12.51
N SER A 101 2.13 0.71 11.20
CA SER A 101 1.02 0.51 10.26
C SER A 101 0.47 -0.91 10.28
N PHE A 102 1.31 -1.91 10.53
CA PHE A 102 0.96 -3.33 10.59
C PHE A 102 1.54 -3.95 11.88
N PRO A 103 0.86 -3.77 13.02
CA PRO A 103 1.33 -4.28 14.30
C PRO A 103 1.56 -5.79 14.26
N ASN A 104 2.66 -6.24 14.88
CA ASN A 104 3.05 -7.66 15.04
C ASN A 104 3.48 -8.41 13.78
N THR A 105 3.07 -7.99 12.58
CA THR A 105 3.40 -8.68 11.32
C THR A 105 4.23 -7.84 10.35
N GLY A 106 4.22 -6.51 10.51
CA GLY A 106 4.92 -5.58 9.65
C GLY A 106 6.44 -5.59 9.84
N SER A 107 7.16 -5.64 8.71
CA SER A 107 8.60 -5.44 8.63
C SER A 107 8.92 -4.54 7.45
N GLY A 108 9.69 -3.48 7.70
CA GLY A 108 10.04 -2.48 6.69
C GLY A 108 11.53 -2.51 6.34
N ALA A 109 11.82 -2.37 5.05
CA ALA A 109 13.17 -2.18 4.55
C ALA A 109 13.19 -1.12 3.43
N CYS A 110 14.28 -0.37 3.38
CA CYS A 110 14.58 0.49 2.27
C CYS A 110 15.16 -0.34 1.14
N ILE A 111 14.51 -0.29 0.00
CA ILE A 111 14.95 -0.96 -1.21
C ILE A 111 15.20 0.07 -2.30
N LEU A 112 16.21 -0.19 -3.11
CA LEU A 112 16.37 0.49 -4.38
C LEU A 112 15.44 -0.19 -5.37
N ALA A 113 14.28 0.41 -5.60
CA ALA A 113 13.32 -0.08 -6.57
C ALA A 113 12.89 1.05 -7.48
N PHE A 114 12.86 0.77 -8.78
CA PHE A 114 12.40 1.73 -9.78
C PHE A 114 13.22 3.04 -9.75
N ASP A 115 14.53 2.91 -9.54
CA ASP A 115 15.52 4.00 -9.53
C ASP A 115 15.34 5.01 -8.37
N ARG A 116 14.64 4.60 -7.31
CA ARG A 116 14.44 5.40 -6.09
C ARG A 116 14.59 4.53 -4.83
N ASP A 117 15.03 5.16 -3.75
CA ASP A 117 15.01 4.54 -2.43
C ASP A 117 13.59 4.60 -1.87
N LEU A 118 12.96 3.44 -1.73
CA LEU A 118 11.59 3.31 -1.28
C LEU A 118 11.55 2.52 0.03
N CYS A 119 10.75 2.99 0.98
CA CYS A 119 10.39 2.18 2.13
C CYS A 119 9.35 1.16 1.71
N MET A 120 9.80 -0.08 1.50
CA MET A 120 8.92 -1.22 1.25
C MET A 120 8.55 -1.84 2.59
N CYS A 121 7.26 -1.96 2.80
CA CYS A 121 6.68 -2.61 3.94
C CYS A 121 6.15 -3.97 3.54
N THR A 122 6.51 -4.98 4.30
CA THR A 122 5.99 -6.32 4.12
C THR A 122 5.23 -6.75 5.37
N TYR A 123 4.13 -7.47 5.20
CA TYR A 123 3.27 -7.83 6.32
C TYR A 123 2.44 -9.09 6.05
N ASN A 124 1.96 -9.70 7.13
CA ASN A 124 0.98 -10.78 7.11
C ASN A 124 -0.39 -10.24 7.54
N ARG A 125 -1.46 -10.76 6.92
CA ARG A 125 -2.87 -10.56 7.28
C ARG A 125 -3.49 -11.89 7.66
#